data_AF-A0A353T233-F1
#
_entry.id   AF-A0A353T233-F1
#
_cell.length_a   1.000
_cell.length_b   1.000
_cell.length_c   1.000
_cell.angle_alpha   90.00
_cell.angle_beta   90.00
_cell.angle_gamma   90.00
#
_symmetry.space_group_name_H-M   'P 1'
#
loop_
_entity.id
_entity.type
_entity.pdbx_description
1 polymer ?
#
loop_
_entity_poly.entity_id
_entity_poly.type
_entity_poly.pdbx_seq_one_letter_code
_entity_poly.pdbx_strand_id
1 'polypeptide(L)'
;MKNKKRFGFILALALLVSALFIFIAIAFKDDPFTVLGKFYKGNIERKAEVDDSKVLATVGGKRITQKLVDDYKMSYEIFGDKKSEEEIIKKIATDILLTKEAQEHNITVSDDEVSKVIEDQMKLLKKTTTYKEFQNYLSGADITEEEYIKIVTPIYKKLIIQGTYKNKILKPDFKEKNNDISEAEFHNAFEDYYQKYKEKLFDNAEIKYLN
;
A
#
# COMPACT_ATOMS: atom_id res chain seq x y z
N MET A 1 -27.69 2.30 12.06
CA MET A 1 -27.81 0.98 11.38
C MET A 1 -26.75 0.88 10.28
N LYS A 2 -25.90 -0.15 10.39
CA LYS A 2 -24.91 -0.72 9.45
C LYS A 2 -24.58 0.01 8.13
N ASN A 3 -23.45 0.73 8.10
CA ASN A 3 -22.61 0.84 6.89
C ASN A 3 -21.39 -0.07 7.06
N LYS A 4 -21.60 -1.37 6.86
CA LYS A 4 -20.53 -2.35 6.66
C LYS A 4 -20.48 -2.65 5.17
N LYS A 5 -19.32 -2.39 4.53
CA LYS A 5 -18.79 -2.92 3.25
C LYS A 5 -18.10 -1.77 2.50
N ARG A 6 -16.75 -1.74 2.52
CA ARG A 6 -15.86 -1.06 1.53
C ARG A 6 -14.36 -1.10 1.88
N PHE A 7 -13.87 -2.11 2.61
CA PHE A 7 -12.47 -2.09 3.09
C PHE A 7 -11.56 -3.21 2.56
N GLY A 8 -12.01 -4.03 1.60
CA GLY A 8 -11.23 -5.17 1.10
C GLY A 8 -10.26 -4.87 -0.05
N PHE A 9 -10.32 -3.69 -0.68
CA PHE A 9 -9.74 -3.49 -2.02
C PHE A 9 -8.67 -2.39 -2.15
N ILE A 10 -8.33 -1.73 -1.04
CA ILE A 10 -7.62 -0.42 -1.06
C ILE A 10 -6.10 -0.59 -0.84
N LEU A 11 -5.55 -1.80 -0.81
CA LEU A 11 -4.15 -1.98 -0.38
C LEU A 11 -3.17 -2.46 -1.46
N ALA A 12 -3.61 -3.27 -2.42
CA ALA A 12 -2.73 -3.86 -3.43
C ALA A 12 -2.04 -2.82 -4.35
N LEU A 13 -2.58 -1.61 -4.48
CA LEU A 13 -2.05 -0.57 -5.37
C LEU A 13 -0.96 0.32 -4.76
N ALA A 14 -0.74 0.28 -3.43
CA ALA A 14 0.37 1.02 -2.80
C ALA A 14 1.75 0.46 -3.21
N LEU A 15 1.79 -0.75 -3.75
CA LEU A 15 2.99 -1.38 -4.30
C LEU A 15 3.43 -0.74 -5.63
N LEU A 16 2.55 -0.09 -6.39
CA LEU A 16 2.93 0.53 -7.68
C LEU A 16 3.96 1.67 -7.53
N VAL A 17 3.96 2.38 -6.39
CA VAL A 17 4.92 3.48 -6.15
C VAL A 17 6.30 2.96 -5.69
N SER A 18 6.37 1.75 -5.12
CA SER A 18 7.64 1.12 -4.69
C SER A 18 8.19 0.10 -5.70
N ALA A 19 7.35 -0.46 -6.57
CA ALA A 19 7.74 -1.37 -7.65
C ALA A 19 8.35 -0.65 -8.89
N LEU A 20 8.35 0.69 -8.91
CA LEU A 20 8.94 1.51 -9.97
C LEU A 20 10.48 1.41 -10.09
N PHE A 21 11.16 0.65 -9.21
CA PHE A 21 12.63 0.62 -9.13
C PHE A 21 13.32 -0.74 -9.33
N ILE A 22 12.63 -1.82 -9.72
CA ILE A 22 13.30 -3.11 -9.99
C ILE A 22 13.02 -3.57 -11.43
N PHE A 23 13.92 -3.17 -12.33
CA PHE A 23 14.02 -3.74 -13.67
C PHE A 23 14.61 -5.15 -13.58
N ILE A 24 13.76 -6.18 -13.70
CA ILE A 24 14.21 -7.49 -14.16
C ILE A 24 13.44 -7.79 -15.44
N ALA A 25 14.15 -7.81 -16.56
CA ALA A 25 13.62 -8.17 -17.86
C ALA A 25 13.21 -9.65 -17.85
N ILE A 26 11.93 -9.93 -17.58
CA ILE A 26 11.33 -11.26 -17.78
C ILE A 26 10.62 -11.24 -19.13
N ALA A 27 10.80 -12.33 -19.89
CA ALA A 27 10.25 -12.55 -21.22
C ALA A 27 8.72 -12.77 -21.20
N PHE A 28 7.96 -11.76 -20.79
CA PHE A 28 6.55 -11.69 -21.10
C PHE A 28 6.37 -11.25 -22.56
N LYS A 29 5.40 -11.87 -23.26
CA LYS A 29 5.06 -11.50 -24.65
C LYS A 29 4.46 -10.09 -24.72
N ASP A 30 3.81 -9.66 -23.65
CA ASP A 30 3.28 -8.31 -23.42
C ASP A 30 4.13 -7.61 -22.35
N ASP A 31 4.17 -6.28 -22.35
CA ASP A 31 4.93 -5.54 -21.31
C ASP A 31 4.33 -5.77 -19.90
N PRO A 32 5.17 -5.85 -18.84
CA PRO A 32 4.70 -6.18 -17.49
C PRO A 32 3.60 -5.25 -16.97
N PHE A 33 3.60 -3.98 -17.38
CA PHE A 33 2.59 -3.01 -16.97
C PHE A 33 1.24 -3.27 -17.62
N THR A 34 1.19 -3.65 -18.90
CA THR A 34 -0.04 -4.14 -19.54
C THR A 34 -0.57 -5.41 -18.87
N VAL A 35 0.30 -6.37 -18.53
CA VAL A 35 -0.11 -7.60 -17.83
C VAL A 35 -0.70 -7.26 -16.46
N LEU A 36 -0.03 -6.37 -15.71
CA LEU A 36 -0.52 -5.85 -14.44
C LEU A 36 -1.88 -5.16 -14.61
N GLY A 37 -2.01 -4.32 -15.63
CA GLY A 37 -3.27 -3.67 -15.97
C GLY A 37 -4.39 -4.69 -16.18
N LYS A 38 -4.18 -5.70 -17.04
CA LYS A 38 -5.16 -6.75 -17.34
C LYS A 38 -5.59 -7.51 -16.08
N PHE A 39 -4.63 -7.80 -15.19
CA PHE A 39 -4.93 -8.40 -13.89
C PHE A 39 -5.84 -7.49 -13.04
N TYR A 40 -5.53 -6.20 -12.98
CA TYR A 40 -6.32 -5.23 -12.22
C TYR A 40 -7.69 -4.94 -12.85
N LYS A 41 -7.87 -5.07 -14.17
CA LYS A 41 -9.18 -4.97 -14.82
C LYS A 41 -10.20 -5.92 -14.19
N GLY A 42 -9.86 -7.20 -14.08
CA GLY A 42 -10.72 -8.20 -13.45
C GLY A 42 -10.98 -7.92 -11.96
N ASN A 43 -10.09 -7.18 -11.30
CA ASN A 43 -10.26 -6.73 -9.93
C ASN A 43 -11.12 -5.45 -9.81
N ILE A 44 -11.07 -4.55 -10.80
CA ILE A 44 -11.88 -3.34 -10.87
C ILE A 44 -13.32 -3.65 -11.25
N GLU A 45 -13.55 -4.54 -12.22
CA GLU A 45 -14.88 -4.92 -12.70
C GLU A 45 -15.69 -5.68 -11.63
N ARG A 46 -15.02 -6.48 -10.80
CA ARG A 46 -15.64 -7.22 -9.67
C ARG A 46 -15.99 -6.35 -8.46
N LYS A 47 -15.85 -5.02 -8.53
CA LYS A 47 -16.17 -4.08 -7.42
C LYS A 47 -17.62 -4.19 -6.89
N ALA A 48 -18.53 -4.79 -7.64
CA ALA A 48 -19.93 -4.99 -7.23
C ALA A 48 -20.17 -6.30 -6.46
N GLU A 49 -19.24 -7.26 -6.50
CA GLU A 49 -19.40 -8.55 -5.87
C GLU A 49 -18.89 -8.53 -4.43
N VAL A 50 -19.63 -9.18 -3.54
CA VAL A 50 -19.19 -9.35 -2.16
C VAL A 50 -18.01 -10.33 -2.20
N ASP A 51 -16.83 -9.89 -1.76
CA ASP A 51 -15.71 -10.81 -1.51
C ASP A 51 -16.14 -11.86 -0.49
N ASP A 52 -16.42 -13.05 -1.00
CA ASP A 52 -16.85 -14.26 -0.31
C ASP A 52 -15.70 -15.24 -0.08
N SER A 53 -14.47 -14.84 -0.44
CA SER A 53 -13.29 -15.65 -0.20
C SER A 53 -13.04 -15.86 1.29
N LYS A 54 -12.32 -16.95 1.60
CA LYS A 54 -11.95 -17.33 2.97
C LYS A 54 -11.30 -16.14 3.68
N VAL A 55 -11.75 -15.87 4.90
CA VAL A 55 -11.07 -14.91 5.79
C VAL A 55 -9.91 -15.65 6.45
N LEU A 56 -8.68 -15.19 6.23
CA LEU A 56 -7.47 -15.81 6.79
C LEU A 56 -7.11 -15.22 8.15
N ALA A 57 -7.31 -13.91 8.31
CA ALA A 57 -7.06 -13.23 9.58
C ALA A 57 -7.99 -12.04 9.79
N THR A 58 -8.12 -11.62 11.05
CA THR A 58 -8.74 -10.34 11.42
C THR A 58 -7.76 -9.51 12.24
N VAL A 59 -7.54 -8.25 11.83
CA VAL A 59 -6.60 -7.30 12.45
C VAL A 59 -7.27 -5.93 12.56
N GLY A 60 -7.32 -5.34 13.76
CA GLY A 60 -7.92 -4.03 13.97
C GLY A 60 -9.39 -3.93 13.48
N GLY A 61 -10.14 -5.03 13.58
CA GLY A 61 -11.52 -5.13 13.09
C GLY A 61 -11.67 -5.23 11.55
N LYS A 62 -10.57 -5.34 10.80
CA LYS A 62 -10.55 -5.56 9.35
C LYS A 62 -10.22 -7.01 9.03
N ARG A 63 -10.86 -7.54 7.98
CA ARG A 63 -10.64 -8.89 7.47
C ARG A 63 -9.52 -8.90 6.44
N ILE A 64 -8.59 -9.84 6.56
CA ILE A 64 -7.60 -10.19 5.54
C ILE A 64 -8.14 -11.46 4.89
N THR A 65 -8.54 -11.35 3.62
CA THR A 65 -9.15 -12.45 2.86
C THR A 65 -8.13 -13.13 1.95
N GLN A 66 -8.38 -14.37 1.56
CA GLN A 66 -7.52 -15.10 0.61
C GLN A 66 -7.37 -14.32 -0.68
N LYS A 67 -8.47 -13.75 -1.21
CA LYS A 67 -8.42 -12.94 -2.41
C LYS A 67 -7.45 -11.77 -2.28
N LEU A 68 -7.46 -11.07 -1.14
CA LEU A 68 -6.54 -9.96 -0.90
C LEU A 68 -5.08 -10.44 -0.87
N VAL A 69 -4.80 -11.58 -0.26
CA VAL A 69 -3.45 -12.17 -0.24
C VAL A 69 -3.01 -12.57 -1.65
N ASP A 70 -3.88 -13.23 -2.42
CA ASP A 70 -3.59 -13.65 -3.79
C ASP A 70 -3.34 -12.46 -4.71
N ASP A 71 -4.09 -11.36 -4.54
CA ASP A 71 -3.88 -10.12 -5.29
C ASP A 71 -2.49 -9.52 -5.03
N TYR A 72 -2.02 -9.55 -3.79
CA TYR A 72 -0.67 -9.14 -3.42
C TYR A 72 0.38 -10.07 -4.02
N LYS A 73 0.16 -11.38 -3.89
CA LYS A 73 1.09 -12.40 -4.37
C LYS A 73 1.32 -12.28 -5.87
N MET A 74 0.24 -12.17 -6.65
CA MET A 74 0.31 -11.96 -8.09
C MET A 74 1.05 -10.66 -8.44
N SER A 75 0.79 -9.58 -7.70
CA SER A 75 1.49 -8.31 -7.91
C SER A 75 3.00 -8.46 -7.71
N TYR A 76 3.46 -9.19 -6.69
CA TYR A 76 4.89 -9.49 -6.50
C TYR A 76 5.44 -10.36 -7.63
N GLU A 77 4.71 -11.41 -8.02
CA GLU A 77 5.15 -12.38 -9.04
C GLU A 77 5.32 -11.74 -10.42
N ILE A 78 4.48 -10.77 -10.79
CA ILE A 78 4.61 -10.00 -12.06
C ILE A 78 5.96 -9.27 -12.14
N PHE A 79 6.49 -8.81 -11.00
CA PHE A 79 7.79 -8.16 -10.90
C PHE A 79 8.94 -9.11 -10.51
N GLY A 80 8.69 -10.43 -10.54
CA GLY A 80 9.72 -11.44 -10.27
C GLY A 80 10.05 -11.64 -8.78
N ASP A 81 9.29 -11.03 -7.88
CA ASP A 81 9.41 -11.25 -6.44
C ASP A 81 8.45 -12.35 -5.99
N LYS A 82 8.87 -13.17 -5.02
CA LYS A 82 8.04 -14.23 -4.45
C LYS A 82 7.93 -14.00 -2.96
N LYS A 83 6.72 -13.73 -2.50
CA LYS A 83 6.38 -13.61 -1.08
C LYS A 83 5.53 -14.79 -0.65
N SER A 84 5.81 -15.30 0.54
CA SER A 84 4.95 -16.25 1.23
C SER A 84 3.63 -15.58 1.63
N GLU A 85 2.60 -16.39 1.84
CA GLU A 85 1.31 -15.93 2.37
C GLU A 85 1.50 -15.23 3.73
N GLU A 86 2.36 -15.77 4.59
CA GLU A 86 2.65 -15.20 5.90
C GLU A 86 3.26 -13.79 5.80
N GLU A 87 4.23 -13.59 4.89
CA GLU A 87 4.83 -12.28 4.65
C GLU A 87 3.80 -11.26 4.14
N ILE A 88 2.89 -11.69 3.27
CA ILE A 88 1.81 -10.84 2.74
C ILE A 88 0.81 -10.49 3.85
N ILE A 89 0.38 -11.46 4.65
CA ILE A 89 -0.50 -11.23 5.80
C ILE A 89 0.16 -10.26 6.77
N LYS A 90 1.45 -10.46 7.11
CA LYS A 90 2.23 -9.57 7.98
C LYS A 90 2.27 -8.15 7.41
N LYS A 91 2.55 -7.99 6.11
CA LYS A 91 2.53 -6.68 5.44
C LYS A 91 1.18 -5.99 5.57
N ILE A 92 0.09 -6.69 5.25
CA ILE A 92 -1.27 -6.15 5.29
C ILE A 92 -1.65 -5.77 6.74
N ALA A 93 -1.40 -6.67 7.69
CA ALA A 93 -1.68 -6.48 9.11
C ALA A 93 -0.93 -5.27 9.67
N THR A 94 0.38 -5.18 9.43
CA THR A 94 1.22 -4.05 9.85
C THR A 94 0.72 -2.74 9.27
N ASP A 95 0.34 -2.71 7.99
CA ASP A 95 -0.20 -1.48 7.40
C ASP A 95 -1.55 -1.10 8.02
N ILE A 96 -2.38 -2.06 8.43
CA ILE A 96 -3.64 -1.79 9.14
C ILE A 96 -3.35 -1.19 10.51
N LEU A 97 -2.46 -1.82 11.26
CA LEU A 97 -2.08 -1.42 12.62
C LEU A 97 -1.44 -0.04 12.63
N LEU A 98 -0.50 0.23 11.74
CA LEU A 98 0.16 1.52 11.65
C LEU A 98 -0.80 2.67 11.31
N THR A 99 -1.78 2.43 10.44
CA THR A 99 -2.81 3.45 10.17
C THR A 99 -3.71 3.67 11.37
N LYS A 100 -4.08 2.60 12.08
CA LYS A 100 -4.87 2.70 13.31
C LYS A 100 -4.13 3.51 14.37
N GLU A 101 -2.85 3.20 14.60
CA GLU A 101 -1.99 3.93 15.52
C GLU A 101 -1.89 5.42 15.17
N ALA A 102 -1.62 5.73 13.90
CA ALA A 102 -1.59 7.13 13.44
C ALA A 102 -2.90 7.87 13.73
N GLN A 103 -4.04 7.21 13.56
CA GLN A 103 -5.36 7.77 13.86
C GLN A 103 -5.59 7.95 15.37
N GLU A 104 -5.08 7.05 16.21
CA GLU A 104 -5.09 7.20 17.68
C GLU A 104 -4.24 8.39 18.14
N HIS A 105 -3.23 8.77 17.35
CA HIS A 105 -2.46 10.01 17.50
C HIS A 105 -3.11 11.23 16.81
N ASN A 106 -4.41 11.17 16.49
CA ASN A 106 -5.17 12.24 15.84
C ASN A 106 -4.61 12.70 14.48
N ILE A 107 -3.88 11.83 13.79
CA ILE A 107 -3.40 12.11 12.43
C ILE A 107 -4.50 11.79 11.43
N THR A 108 -4.97 12.85 10.79
CA THR A 108 -5.94 12.80 9.70
C THR A 108 -5.41 13.59 8.51
N VAL A 109 -5.99 13.34 7.34
CA VAL A 109 -5.73 14.13 6.13
C VAL A 109 -7.06 14.41 5.44
N SER A 110 -7.23 15.64 4.97
CA SER A 110 -8.39 16.07 4.20
C SER A 110 -8.37 15.50 2.78
N ASP A 111 -9.53 15.42 2.14
CA ASP A 111 -9.61 14.93 0.76
C ASP A 111 -8.95 15.92 -0.23
N ASP A 112 -8.94 17.21 0.09
CA ASP A 112 -8.25 18.24 -0.70
C ASP A 112 -6.72 18.07 -0.65
N GLU A 113 -6.16 17.78 0.52
CA GLU A 113 -4.73 17.47 0.66
C GLU A 113 -4.35 16.22 -0.14
N VAL A 114 -5.19 15.18 -0.09
CA VAL A 114 -4.97 13.96 -0.87
C VAL A 114 -5.03 14.24 -2.37
N SER A 115 -6.03 15.00 -2.82
CA SER A 115 -6.21 15.35 -4.23
C SER A 115 -5.03 16.15 -4.76
N LYS A 116 -4.57 17.16 -4.02
CA LYS A 116 -3.39 17.95 -4.38
C LYS A 116 -2.12 17.09 -4.49
N VAL A 117 -1.89 16.16 -3.56
CA VAL A 117 -0.75 15.24 -3.63
C VAL A 117 -0.84 14.37 -4.89
N ILE A 118 -2.02 13.83 -5.21
CA ILE A 118 -2.20 13.02 -6.42
C ILE A 118 -1.95 13.86 -7.68
N GLU A 119 -2.51 15.08 -7.76
CA GLU A 119 -2.29 15.99 -8.88
C GLU A 119 -0.81 16.31 -9.09
N ASP A 120 -0.09 16.65 -8.01
CA ASP A 120 1.34 16.94 -8.05
C ASP A 120 2.14 15.72 -8.53
N GLN A 121 1.81 14.52 -8.02
CA GLN A 121 2.45 13.26 -8.45
C GLN A 121 2.15 12.94 -9.92
N MET A 122 0.92 13.13 -10.38
CA MET A 122 0.55 12.91 -11.78
C MET A 122 1.26 13.88 -12.71
N LYS A 123 1.41 15.15 -12.29
CA LYS A 123 2.16 16.17 -13.03
C LYS A 123 3.65 15.84 -13.12
N LEU A 124 4.23 15.27 -12.08
CA LEU A 124 5.61 14.79 -12.08
C LEU A 124 5.76 13.55 -12.96
N LEU A 125 4.90 12.55 -12.80
CA LEU A 125 4.91 11.31 -13.58
C LEU A 125 4.91 11.60 -15.08
N LYS A 126 4.04 12.50 -15.55
CA LYS A 126 3.94 12.93 -16.96
C LYS A 126 5.24 13.48 -17.56
N LYS A 127 6.21 13.89 -16.72
CA LYS A 127 7.51 14.41 -17.16
C LYS A 127 8.62 13.35 -17.18
N THR A 128 8.32 12.13 -16.74
CA THR A 128 9.28 11.04 -16.63
C THR A 128 9.14 10.05 -17.78
N THR A 129 10.17 9.25 -18.00
CA THR A 129 10.15 8.15 -18.97
C THR A 129 9.15 7.04 -18.59
N THR A 130 8.77 6.95 -17.31
CA THR A 130 7.85 5.93 -16.79
C THR A 130 6.38 6.28 -17.02
N TYR A 131 6.06 7.46 -17.57
CA TYR A 131 4.68 7.79 -17.95
C TYR A 131 4.12 6.82 -19.00
N LYS A 132 4.97 6.35 -19.93
CA LYS A 132 4.57 5.37 -20.94
C LYS A 132 4.16 4.02 -20.31
N GLU A 133 4.90 3.59 -19.30
CA GLU A 133 4.60 2.37 -18.54
C GLU A 133 3.27 2.52 -17.80
N PHE A 134 3.03 3.69 -17.21
CA PHE A 134 1.74 4.01 -16.61
C PHE A 134 0.59 4.00 -17.65
N GLN A 135 0.79 4.54 -18.84
CA GLN A 135 -0.20 4.48 -19.93
C GLN A 135 -0.50 3.03 -20.36
N ASN A 136 0.52 2.18 -20.45
CA ASN A 136 0.34 0.75 -20.73
C ASN A 136 -0.47 0.06 -19.63
N TYR A 137 -0.19 0.38 -18.36
CA TYR A 137 -0.99 -0.11 -17.23
C TYR A 137 -2.46 0.30 -17.35
N LEU A 138 -2.74 1.58 -17.62
CA LEU A 138 -4.11 2.08 -17.79
C LEU A 138 -4.81 1.37 -18.96
N SER A 139 -4.10 1.20 -20.08
CA SER A 139 -4.62 0.50 -21.26
C SER A 139 -4.90 -0.99 -20.97
N GLY A 140 -4.03 -1.67 -20.24
CA GLY A 140 -4.25 -3.06 -19.83
C GLY A 140 -5.42 -3.19 -18.87
N ALA A 141 -5.58 -2.21 -17.96
CA ALA A 141 -6.67 -2.14 -17.00
C ALA A 141 -8.00 -1.68 -17.61
N ASP A 142 -7.98 -1.19 -18.84
CA ASP A 142 -9.13 -0.59 -19.53
C ASP A 142 -9.80 0.51 -18.70
N ILE A 143 -8.97 1.41 -18.15
CA ILE A 143 -9.41 2.56 -17.36
C ILE A 143 -8.74 3.84 -17.82
N THR A 144 -9.43 4.94 -17.60
CA THR A 144 -8.90 6.29 -17.77
C THR A 144 -8.03 6.72 -16.58
N GLU A 145 -7.24 7.78 -16.77
CA GLU A 145 -6.48 8.41 -15.68
C GLU A 145 -7.40 8.89 -14.54
N GLU A 146 -8.58 9.44 -14.87
CA GLU A 146 -9.55 9.88 -13.88
C GLU A 146 -10.13 8.72 -13.04
N GLU A 147 -10.39 7.58 -13.67
CA GLU A 147 -10.84 6.37 -12.98
C GLU A 147 -9.73 5.79 -12.10
N TYR A 148 -8.50 5.79 -12.58
CA TYR A 148 -7.33 5.44 -11.77
C TYR A 148 -7.22 6.34 -10.54
N ILE A 149 -7.33 7.67 -10.70
CA ILE A 149 -7.30 8.62 -9.59
C ILE A 149 -8.36 8.26 -8.54
N LYS A 150 -9.61 8.04 -8.95
CA LYS A 150 -10.70 7.62 -8.05
C LYS A 150 -10.40 6.32 -7.30
N ILE A 151 -9.75 5.36 -7.97
CA ILE A 151 -9.33 4.09 -7.37
C ILE A 151 -8.24 4.31 -6.31
N VAL A 152 -7.26 5.16 -6.60
CA VAL A 152 -6.06 5.31 -5.77
C VAL A 152 -6.25 6.30 -4.62
N THR A 153 -7.21 7.24 -4.71
CA THR A 153 -7.47 8.24 -3.66
C THR A 153 -7.51 7.68 -2.23
N PRO A 154 -8.31 6.64 -1.90
CA PRO A 154 -8.33 6.11 -0.54
C PRO A 154 -6.99 5.46 -0.11
N ILE A 155 -6.18 5.04 -1.07
CA ILE A 155 -4.85 4.46 -0.84
C ILE A 155 -3.86 5.57 -0.49
N TYR A 156 -3.82 6.62 -1.30
CA TYR A 156 -3.03 7.82 -1.02
C TYR A 156 -3.38 8.43 0.32
N LYS A 157 -4.68 8.50 0.66
CA LYS A 157 -5.14 8.94 1.98
C LYS A 157 -4.48 8.16 3.12
N LYS A 158 -4.49 6.83 3.03
CA LYS A 158 -3.84 5.96 4.01
C LYS A 158 -2.33 6.18 4.07
N LEU A 159 -1.66 6.25 2.91
CA LEU A 159 -0.21 6.44 2.83
C LEU A 159 0.23 7.79 3.39
N ILE A 160 -0.54 8.86 3.16
CA ILE A 160 -0.25 10.19 3.71
C ILE A 160 -0.42 10.19 5.22
N ILE A 161 -1.45 9.54 5.77
CA ILE A 161 -1.61 9.38 7.23
C ILE A 161 -0.39 8.67 7.83
N GLN A 162 0.02 7.54 7.26
CA GLN A 162 1.17 6.78 7.75
C GLN A 162 2.49 7.56 7.61
N GLY A 163 2.72 8.20 6.48
CA GLY A 163 3.90 9.03 6.24
C GLY A 163 3.95 10.24 7.17
N THR A 164 2.80 10.85 7.47
CA THR A 164 2.70 11.94 8.45
C THR A 164 3.02 11.45 9.84
N TYR A 165 2.52 10.28 10.26
CA TYR A 165 2.87 9.67 11.54
C TYR A 165 4.37 9.38 11.68
N LYS A 166 4.95 8.74 10.65
CA LYS A 166 6.39 8.47 10.59
C LYS A 166 7.20 9.76 10.77
N ASN A 167 6.85 10.82 10.05
CA ASN A 167 7.67 12.03 9.99
C ASN A 167 7.39 13.07 11.07
N LYS A 168 6.17 13.15 11.60
CA LYS A 168 5.78 14.17 12.59
C LYS A 168 5.73 13.65 14.02
N ILE A 169 5.66 12.33 14.23
CA ILE A 169 5.62 11.72 15.57
C ILE A 169 6.86 10.85 15.77
N LEU A 170 6.99 9.76 15.00
CA LEU A 170 8.04 8.78 15.26
C LEU A 170 9.46 9.32 15.07
N LYS A 171 9.70 10.11 14.01
CA LYS A 171 11.02 10.67 13.71
C LYS A 171 11.47 11.72 14.75
N PRO A 172 10.63 12.69 15.15
CA PRO A 172 10.94 13.58 16.26
C PRO A 172 11.17 12.85 17.59
N ASP A 173 10.27 11.92 17.96
CA ASP A 173 10.40 11.16 19.22
C ASP A 173 11.69 10.34 19.26
N PHE A 174 12.08 9.73 18.13
CA PHE A 174 13.34 9.01 18.00
C PHE A 174 14.53 9.96 18.16
N LYS A 175 14.49 11.14 17.53
CA LYS A 175 15.56 12.14 17.64
C LYS A 175 15.73 12.66 19.07
N GLU A 176 14.63 12.89 19.78
CA GLU A 176 14.66 13.34 21.17
C GLU A 176 15.31 12.31 22.10
N LYS A 177 15.02 11.02 21.88
CA LYS A 177 15.55 9.91 22.68
C LYS A 177 16.96 9.46 22.32
N ASN A 178 17.47 9.88 21.16
CA ASN A 178 18.78 9.46 20.61
C ASN A 178 19.51 10.70 20.05
N ASN A 179 19.72 11.69 20.91
CA ASN A 179 20.31 12.99 20.54
C ASN A 179 21.82 12.94 20.28
N ASP A 180 22.45 11.81 20.58
CA ASP A 180 23.86 11.49 20.41
C ASP A 180 24.19 10.89 19.03
N ILE A 181 23.18 10.45 18.27
CA ILE A 181 23.36 9.93 16.92
C ILE A 181 23.75 11.06 15.97
N SER A 182 24.80 10.85 15.19
CA SER A 182 25.26 11.82 14.19
C SER A 182 24.24 12.00 13.05
N GLU A 183 24.25 13.16 12.40
CA GLU A 183 23.36 13.42 11.25
C GLU A 183 23.56 12.41 10.11
N ALA A 184 24.80 11.97 9.88
CA ALA A 184 25.15 10.99 8.85
C ALA A 184 24.54 9.60 9.12
N GLU A 185 24.41 9.21 10.38
CA GLU A 185 23.88 7.89 10.79
C GLU A 185 22.37 7.92 11.05
N PHE A 186 21.83 9.11 11.34
CA PHE A 186 20.45 9.31 11.77
C PHE A 186 19.43 8.66 10.83
N HIS A 187 19.64 8.77 9.51
CA HIS A 187 18.69 8.22 8.55
C HIS A 187 18.55 6.70 8.70
N ASN A 188 19.66 5.97 8.65
CA ASN A 188 19.65 4.50 8.73
C ASN A 188 19.16 4.03 10.10
N ALA A 189 19.63 4.68 11.18
CA ALA A 189 19.20 4.35 12.54
C ALA A 189 17.68 4.54 12.73
N PHE A 190 17.11 5.60 12.16
CA PHE A 190 15.67 5.83 12.20
C PHE A 190 14.89 4.81 11.37
N GLU A 191 15.38 4.42 10.18
CA GLU A 191 14.72 3.38 9.39
C GLU A 191 14.71 2.03 10.12
N ASP A 192 15.82 1.65 10.77
CA ASP A 192 15.89 0.44 11.59
C ASP A 192 14.92 0.48 12.78
N TYR A 193 14.89 1.62 13.49
CA TYR A 193 13.89 1.86 14.54
C TYR A 193 12.47 1.70 14.01
N TYR A 194 12.19 2.28 12.84
CA TYR A 194 10.86 2.23 12.24
C TYR A 194 10.46 0.80 11.81
N GLN A 195 11.40 -0.02 11.33
CA GLN A 195 11.13 -1.45 11.08
C GLN A 195 10.80 -2.18 12.38
N LYS A 196 11.61 -2.03 13.42
CA LYS A 196 11.37 -2.64 14.74
C LYS A 196 10.04 -2.17 15.37
N TYR A 197 9.69 -0.91 15.17
CA TYR A 197 8.42 -0.36 15.63
C TYR A 197 7.23 -1.04 14.94
N LYS A 198 7.30 -1.26 13.63
CA LYS A 198 6.29 -2.01 12.88
C LYS A 198 6.17 -3.47 13.31
N GLU A 199 7.30 -4.13 13.60
CA GLU A 199 7.32 -5.49 14.16
C GLU A 199 6.65 -5.52 15.53
N LYS A 200 7.00 -4.58 16.42
CA LYS A 200 6.37 -4.44 17.73
C LYS A 200 4.86 -4.22 17.64
N LEU A 201 4.39 -3.40 16.70
CA LEU A 201 2.95 -3.23 16.47
C LEU A 201 2.28 -4.55 16.08
N PHE A 202 2.91 -5.33 15.21
CA PHE A 202 2.41 -6.63 14.78
C PHE A 202 2.40 -7.64 15.94
N ASP A 203 3.49 -7.76 16.69
CA ASP A 203 3.64 -8.73 17.78
C ASP A 203 2.69 -8.44 18.96
N ASN A 204 2.39 -7.17 19.21
CA ASN A 204 1.45 -6.76 20.27
C ASN A 204 -0.02 -6.80 19.83
N ALA A 205 -0.30 -7.01 18.54
CA ALA A 205 -1.65 -7.01 18.04
C ALA A 205 -2.34 -8.36 18.30
N GLU A 206 -3.60 -8.31 18.72
CA GLU A 206 -4.47 -9.49 18.69
C GLU A 206 -4.85 -9.84 17.25
N ILE A 207 -4.03 -10.66 16.59
CA ILE A 207 -4.31 -11.20 15.26
C ILE A 207 -5.06 -12.51 15.40
N LYS A 208 -6.33 -12.54 14.95
CA LYS A 208 -7.15 -13.75 14.95
C LYS A 208 -7.00 -14.47 13.62
N TYR A 209 -6.15 -15.47 13.57
CA TYR A 209 -6.04 -16.40 12.43
C TYR A 209 -7.25 -17.33 12.41
N LEU A 210 -7.85 -17.49 11.24
CA LEU A 210 -9.03 -18.34 11.03
C LEU A 210 -8.64 -19.48 10.09
N ASN A 211 -8.45 -20.66 10.67
CA ASN A 211 -8.13 -21.89 9.94
C ASN A 211 -9.35 -22.42 9.19
#